data_AF-A0A495QTH3-F1
#
_entry.id   AF-A0A495QTH3-F1
#
_cell.length_a   1.000
_cell.length_b   1.000
_cell.length_c   1.000
_cell.angle_alpha   90.00
_cell.angle_beta   90.00
_cell.angle_gamma   90.00
#
_symmetry.space_group_name_H-M   'P 1'
#
loop_
_entity.id
_entity.type
_entity.pdbx_description
1 polymer ?
#
loop_
_entity_poly.entity_id
_entity_poly.type
_entity_poly.pdbx_seq_one_letter_code
_entity_poly.pdbx_strand_id
1 'polypeptide(L)'
;MSLRDRYDTATAGIEAPFAVVDLAALRANAAGLVRRAAGKPIRVASKSVRCRALLAEVLAMDGFAGIMAFTLPEALWLAREGVSDDILVAYPTTDRTALAALAADPAAARAVTLMVDAPENLGLIEDAAGGRRIRVCVDVDASYRPLGGRVRIGALRSPLHSPAQVAAFAETILRRPSLDLAGLMAYESQIAGVGDTPPGRPVRSRAVRAMQQRSRIELARRRAAIVRAVRDLTDLEFVNGGGTGSVETTAAERSVTEVAAGSGLYQPHLFDQYSAFTGRPAALFALPVVRRPAPGVATCLGGGYHASGPPGADRLPRPYLPTGLSYDPYEGAGEVQTPLLGQSADLLSIGDRVWFRHGKAGEMCERFDALHLIDGDRTIETVPTYRGEGHAFL
;
A
#
# COMPACT_ATOMS: atom_id res chain seq x y z
N MET A 1 -1.37 29.35 14.31
CA MET A 1 -0.22 28.45 14.38
C MET A 1 0.02 27.85 13.01
N SER A 2 1.24 27.89 12.48
CA SER A 2 1.54 27.23 11.20
C SER A 2 1.48 25.71 11.34
N LEU A 3 1.42 24.97 10.21
CA LEU A 3 1.46 23.50 10.26
C LEU A 3 2.77 22.98 10.87
N ARG A 4 3.89 23.66 10.57
CA ARG A 4 5.20 23.34 11.15
C ARG A 4 5.18 23.55 12.65
N ASP A 5 4.75 24.73 13.10
CA ASP A 5 4.71 25.09 14.53
C ASP A 5 3.87 24.08 15.32
N ARG A 6 2.77 23.59 14.73
CA ARG A 6 1.92 22.56 15.35
C ARG A 6 2.68 21.26 15.57
N TYR A 7 3.39 20.76 14.54
CA TYR A 7 4.15 19.53 14.67
C TYR A 7 5.37 19.68 15.58
N ASP A 8 6.09 20.80 15.49
CA ASP A 8 7.21 21.12 16.38
C ASP A 8 6.74 21.20 17.84
N THR A 9 5.58 21.82 18.11
CA THR A 9 4.93 21.87 19.44
C THR A 9 4.54 20.48 19.92
N ALA A 10 3.84 19.70 19.08
CA ALA A 10 3.38 18.36 19.41
C ALA A 10 4.51 17.40 19.79
N THR A 11 5.68 17.61 19.20
CA THR A 11 6.85 16.75 19.35
C THR A 11 8.00 17.44 20.08
N ALA A 12 7.73 18.50 20.86
CA ALA A 12 8.78 19.30 21.51
C ALA A 12 9.71 18.47 22.41
N GLY A 13 9.20 17.40 23.04
CA GLY A 13 9.97 16.50 23.89
C GLY A 13 10.62 15.29 23.20
N ILE A 14 10.63 15.24 21.86
CA ILE A 14 11.12 14.09 21.08
C ILE A 14 12.29 14.52 20.21
N GLU A 15 13.45 13.89 20.36
CA GLU A 15 14.63 14.20 19.56
C GLU A 15 14.58 13.53 18.18
N ALA A 16 14.86 14.30 17.13
CA ALA A 16 14.94 13.79 15.76
C ALA A 16 16.26 12.99 15.57
N PRO A 17 16.27 11.94 14.73
CA PRO A 17 15.25 11.58 13.75
C PRO A 17 14.09 10.75 14.34
N PHE A 18 12.86 11.09 13.96
CA PHE A 18 11.66 10.35 14.34
C PHE A 18 10.57 10.42 13.26
N ALA A 19 9.56 9.55 13.36
CA ALA A 19 8.40 9.53 12.48
C ALA A 19 7.09 9.75 13.26
N VAL A 20 6.11 10.37 12.60
CA VAL A 20 4.82 10.72 13.19
C VAL A 20 3.66 10.29 12.30
N VAL A 21 2.49 10.13 12.91
CA VAL A 21 1.22 10.08 12.21
C VAL A 21 0.26 11.10 12.80
N ASP A 22 -0.22 12.04 11.99
CA ASP A 22 -1.34 12.93 12.33
C ASP A 22 -2.65 12.14 12.19
N LEU A 23 -3.28 11.85 13.33
CA LEU A 23 -4.51 11.05 13.38
C LEU A 23 -5.71 11.76 12.77
N ALA A 24 -5.78 13.10 12.86
CA ALA A 24 -6.85 13.85 12.22
C ALA A 24 -6.73 13.78 10.69
N ALA A 25 -5.51 13.81 10.15
CA ALA A 25 -5.25 13.58 8.73
C ALA A 25 -5.55 12.13 8.30
N LEU A 26 -5.10 11.14 9.09
CA LEU A 26 -5.35 9.72 8.85
C LEU A 26 -6.86 9.42 8.78
N ARG A 27 -7.63 9.87 9.79
CA ARG A 27 -9.09 9.68 9.88
C ARG A 27 -9.82 10.40 8.74
N ALA A 28 -9.40 11.61 8.39
CA ALA A 28 -9.97 12.32 7.24
C ALA A 28 -9.73 11.59 5.91
N ASN A 29 -8.54 11.03 5.73
CA ASN A 29 -8.20 10.22 4.56
C ASN A 29 -9.00 8.92 4.53
N ALA A 30 -9.12 8.23 5.67
CA ALA A 30 -9.93 7.02 5.82
C ALA A 30 -11.40 7.27 5.45
N ALA A 31 -12.00 8.34 5.97
CA ALA A 31 -13.35 8.77 5.59
C ALA A 31 -13.47 9.09 4.09
N GLY A 32 -12.42 9.65 3.48
CA GLY A 32 -12.34 9.86 2.03
C GLY A 32 -12.36 8.56 1.23
N LEU A 33 -11.65 7.53 1.69
CA LEU A 33 -11.67 6.19 1.08
C LEU A 33 -13.06 5.56 1.20
N VAL A 34 -13.67 5.59 2.38
CA VAL A 34 -15.01 5.03 2.63
C VAL A 34 -16.06 5.68 1.72
N ARG A 35 -16.06 7.02 1.61
CA ARG A 35 -16.97 7.72 0.67
C ARG A 35 -16.79 7.26 -0.77
N ARG A 36 -15.55 7.09 -1.22
CA ARG A 36 -15.23 6.64 -2.59
C ARG A 36 -15.60 5.18 -2.83
N ALA A 37 -15.56 4.33 -1.79
CA ALA A 37 -15.94 2.93 -1.88
C ALA A 37 -17.46 2.72 -1.99
N ALA A 38 -18.27 3.76 -1.74
CA ALA A 38 -19.71 3.78 -1.99
C ALA A 38 -20.47 2.58 -1.39
N GLY A 39 -20.12 2.22 -0.15
CA GLY A 39 -20.74 1.12 0.60
C GLY A 39 -20.09 -0.26 0.40
N LYS A 40 -19.11 -0.39 -0.49
CA LYS A 40 -18.29 -1.61 -0.55
C LYS A 40 -17.22 -1.61 0.54
N PRO A 41 -17.00 -2.75 1.22
CA PRO A 41 -15.95 -2.84 2.22
C PRO A 41 -14.56 -2.64 1.59
N ILE A 42 -13.68 -2.03 2.38
CA ILE A 42 -12.29 -1.76 2.03
C ILE A 42 -11.39 -2.74 2.80
N ARG A 43 -10.72 -3.62 2.07
CA ARG A 43 -9.66 -4.47 2.61
C ARG A 43 -8.37 -3.66 2.76
N VAL A 44 -7.84 -3.59 3.97
CA VAL A 44 -6.72 -2.70 4.29
C VAL A 44 -5.40 -3.31 3.82
N ALA A 45 -4.72 -2.65 2.88
CA ALA A 45 -3.42 -3.10 2.37
C ALA A 45 -2.30 -2.80 3.39
N SER A 46 -1.98 -3.77 4.24
CA SER A 46 -1.10 -3.64 5.41
C SER A 46 0.31 -3.16 5.06
N LYS A 47 0.83 -3.55 3.88
CA LYS A 47 2.12 -3.08 3.34
C LYS A 47 2.29 -1.56 3.33
N SER A 48 1.17 -0.84 3.31
CA SER A 48 1.10 0.61 3.21
C SER A 48 0.97 1.30 4.57
N VAL A 49 0.73 0.54 5.64
CA VAL A 49 0.53 1.03 7.01
C VAL A 49 1.69 0.58 7.91
N ARG A 50 2.02 -0.73 7.91
CA ARG A 50 3.15 -1.35 8.65
C ARG A 50 3.22 -0.95 10.14
N CYS A 51 2.06 -0.78 10.76
CA CYS A 51 1.91 -0.51 12.18
C CYS A 51 0.61 -1.17 12.66
N ARG A 52 0.74 -2.10 13.61
CA ARG A 52 -0.39 -2.91 14.08
C ARG A 52 -1.47 -2.08 14.77
N ALA A 53 -1.07 -1.12 15.60
CA ALA A 53 -2.00 -0.21 16.28
C ALA A 53 -2.84 0.60 15.28
N LEU A 54 -2.22 1.12 14.22
CA LEU A 54 -2.92 1.88 13.17
C LEU A 54 -3.79 0.99 12.27
N LEU A 55 -3.41 -0.28 12.06
CA LEU A 55 -4.29 -1.25 11.41
C LEU A 55 -5.54 -1.51 12.25
N ALA A 56 -5.38 -1.74 13.55
CA ALA A 56 -6.50 -1.93 14.47
C ALA A 56 -7.41 -0.69 14.52
N GLU A 57 -6.84 0.52 14.59
CA GLU A 57 -7.62 1.77 14.58
C GLU A 57 -8.44 1.92 13.29
N VAL A 58 -7.86 1.62 12.11
CA VAL A 58 -8.56 1.71 10.83
C VAL A 58 -9.63 0.62 10.68
N LEU A 59 -9.35 -0.61 11.12
CA LEU A 59 -10.31 -1.71 11.07
C LEU A 59 -11.50 -1.51 12.02
N ALA A 60 -11.33 -0.71 13.08
CA ALA A 60 -12.43 -0.32 13.95
C ALA A 60 -13.35 0.75 13.32
N MET A 61 -13.00 1.32 12.17
CA MET A 61 -13.83 2.30 11.46
C MET A 61 -14.80 1.61 10.50
N ASP A 62 -16.04 2.12 10.43
CA ASP A 62 -17.02 1.64 9.47
C ASP A 62 -16.51 1.74 8.02
N GLY A 63 -16.74 0.67 7.25
CA GLY A 63 -16.37 0.58 5.84
C GLY A 63 -15.01 -0.09 5.58
N PHE A 64 -14.23 -0.40 6.61
CA PHE A 64 -13.03 -1.25 6.49
C PHE A 64 -13.34 -2.67 6.98
N ALA A 65 -12.84 -3.67 6.25
CA ALA A 65 -13.03 -5.07 6.63
C ALA A 65 -11.86 -5.91 6.11
N GLY A 66 -11.22 -6.65 7.00
CA GLY A 66 -10.13 -7.55 6.68
C GLY A 66 -8.83 -6.84 6.26
N ILE A 67 -7.77 -7.64 6.19
CA ILE A 67 -6.42 -7.19 5.83
C ILE A 67 -6.02 -7.82 4.51
N MET A 68 -5.29 -7.05 3.70
CA MET A 68 -4.53 -7.52 2.56
C MET A 68 -3.04 -7.50 2.93
N ALA A 69 -2.55 -8.65 3.39
CA ALA A 69 -1.16 -8.89 3.79
C ALA A 69 -0.25 -9.07 2.58
N PHE A 70 1.04 -8.81 2.71
CA PHE A 70 2.01 -8.95 1.62
C PHE A 70 2.88 -10.22 1.72
N THR A 71 2.97 -10.87 2.87
CA THR A 71 3.57 -12.20 3.00
C THR A 71 2.75 -13.10 3.92
N LEU A 72 2.93 -14.43 3.80
CA LEU A 72 2.28 -15.38 4.69
C LEU A 72 2.77 -15.27 6.16
N PRO A 73 4.07 -15.11 6.45
CA PRO A 73 4.53 -14.84 7.83
C PRO A 73 3.86 -13.62 8.48
N GLU A 74 3.66 -12.53 7.73
CA GLU A 74 2.92 -11.36 8.20
C GLU A 74 1.47 -11.73 8.52
N ALA A 75 0.76 -12.40 7.60
CA ALA A 75 -0.62 -12.79 7.79
C ALA A 75 -0.82 -13.67 9.03
N LEU A 76 0.06 -14.66 9.23
CA LEU A 76 0.03 -15.54 10.40
C LEU A 76 0.29 -14.76 11.70
N TRP A 77 1.20 -13.80 11.67
CA TRP A 77 1.46 -12.95 12.82
C TRP A 77 0.26 -12.06 13.16
N LEU A 78 -0.30 -11.35 12.18
CA LEU A 78 -1.48 -10.50 12.37
C LEU A 78 -2.71 -11.28 12.86
N ALA A 79 -2.90 -12.52 12.37
CA ALA A 79 -3.96 -13.41 12.86
C ALA A 79 -3.75 -13.82 14.32
N ARG A 80 -2.52 -14.22 14.69
CA ARG A 80 -2.19 -14.59 16.08
C ARG A 80 -2.33 -13.44 17.06
N GLU A 81 -1.98 -12.24 16.63
CA GLU A 81 -2.14 -11.01 17.43
C GLU A 81 -3.59 -10.52 17.49
N GLY A 82 -4.54 -11.23 16.86
CA GLY A 82 -5.97 -10.91 16.89
C GLY A 82 -6.33 -9.61 16.15
N VAL A 83 -5.50 -9.16 15.21
CA VAL A 83 -5.72 -7.91 14.46
C VAL A 83 -6.84 -8.06 13.44
N SER A 84 -6.92 -9.23 12.81
CA SER A 84 -7.96 -9.59 11.86
C SER A 84 -8.12 -11.10 11.81
N ASP A 85 -9.35 -11.56 11.67
CA ASP A 85 -9.75 -12.93 11.37
C ASP A 85 -10.08 -13.14 9.88
N ASP A 86 -9.89 -12.11 9.06
CA ASP A 86 -10.01 -12.15 7.60
C ASP A 86 -8.77 -11.50 6.96
N ILE A 87 -7.88 -12.33 6.40
CA ILE A 87 -6.60 -11.90 5.84
C ILE A 87 -6.38 -12.55 4.47
N LEU A 88 -6.29 -11.72 3.44
CA LEU A 88 -5.89 -12.14 2.10
C LEU A 88 -4.40 -11.85 1.90
N VAL A 89 -3.59 -12.88 1.65
CA VAL A 89 -2.19 -12.70 1.26
C VAL A 89 -2.19 -12.27 -0.21
N ALA A 90 -1.71 -11.07 -0.52
CA ALA A 90 -1.83 -10.44 -1.83
C ALA A 90 -0.89 -11.01 -2.91
N TYR A 91 0.03 -11.90 -2.53
CA TYR A 91 1.09 -12.44 -3.38
C TYR A 91 1.26 -13.95 -3.14
N PRO A 92 1.59 -14.74 -4.18
CA PRO A 92 1.89 -16.16 -4.00
C PRO A 92 3.07 -16.36 -3.04
N THR A 93 3.05 -17.47 -2.31
CA THR A 93 4.11 -17.82 -1.35
C THR A 93 4.80 -19.13 -1.75
N THR A 94 6.11 -19.19 -1.52
CA THR A 94 6.92 -20.40 -1.60
C THR A 94 7.53 -20.79 -0.26
N ASP A 95 7.18 -20.08 0.82
CA ASP A 95 7.64 -20.34 2.18
C ASP A 95 6.98 -21.59 2.75
N ARG A 96 7.66 -22.73 2.61
CA ARG A 96 7.18 -24.04 3.10
C ARG A 96 6.99 -24.07 4.62
N THR A 97 7.80 -23.32 5.37
CA THR A 97 7.70 -23.25 6.83
C THR A 97 6.41 -22.53 7.24
N ALA A 98 6.13 -21.39 6.61
CA ALA A 98 4.90 -20.64 6.87
C ALA A 98 3.65 -21.40 6.37
N LEU A 99 3.74 -22.13 5.25
CA LEU A 99 2.65 -23.00 4.77
C LEU A 99 2.35 -24.14 5.75
N ALA A 100 3.38 -24.80 6.28
CA ALA A 100 3.20 -25.84 7.28
C ALA A 100 2.61 -25.27 8.58
N ALA A 101 3.04 -24.08 9.00
CA ALA A 101 2.50 -23.37 10.16
C ALA A 101 1.02 -23.00 9.96
N LEU A 102 0.65 -22.49 8.79
CA LEU A 102 -0.75 -22.22 8.43
C LEU A 102 -1.61 -23.47 8.54
N ALA A 103 -1.15 -24.59 7.97
CA ALA A 103 -1.88 -25.85 8.03
C ALA A 103 -1.95 -26.44 9.44
N ALA A 104 -0.94 -26.20 10.28
CA ALA A 104 -0.93 -26.68 11.66
C ALA A 104 -1.94 -25.96 12.57
N ASP A 105 -2.42 -24.77 12.18
CA ASP A 105 -3.32 -23.94 12.98
C ASP A 105 -4.70 -23.80 12.29
N PRO A 106 -5.74 -24.49 12.78
CA PRO A 106 -7.09 -24.40 12.21
C PRO A 106 -7.71 -23.00 12.28
N ALA A 107 -7.33 -22.15 13.25
CA ALA A 107 -7.82 -20.78 13.32
C ALA A 107 -7.17 -19.92 12.23
N ALA A 108 -5.85 -20.02 12.07
CA ALA A 108 -5.14 -19.35 10.99
C ALA A 108 -5.60 -19.84 9.60
N ALA A 109 -5.83 -21.14 9.41
CA ALA A 109 -6.32 -21.71 8.16
C ALA A 109 -7.72 -21.22 7.76
N ARG A 110 -8.56 -20.82 8.71
CA ARG A 110 -9.84 -20.16 8.45
C ARG A 110 -9.66 -18.68 8.11
N ALA A 111 -8.76 -18.01 8.82
CA ALA A 111 -8.56 -16.57 8.68
C ALA A 111 -7.77 -16.16 7.44
N VAL A 112 -6.82 -16.98 7.00
CA VAL A 112 -5.86 -16.63 5.95
C VAL A 112 -6.22 -17.30 4.62
N THR A 113 -6.35 -16.49 3.58
CA THR A 113 -6.52 -16.92 2.19
C THR A 113 -5.25 -16.65 1.38
N LEU A 114 -4.71 -17.67 0.71
CA LEU A 114 -3.47 -17.57 -0.08
C LEU A 114 -3.71 -17.19 -1.54
N MET A 115 -2.82 -16.39 -2.12
CA MET A 115 -2.88 -16.08 -3.56
C MET A 115 -2.25 -17.19 -4.40
N VAL A 116 -2.91 -17.57 -5.50
CA VAL A 116 -2.43 -18.56 -6.47
C VAL A 116 -2.72 -18.12 -7.89
N ASP A 117 -1.82 -18.41 -8.82
CA ASP A 117 -2.01 -18.16 -10.26
C ASP A 117 -1.32 -19.19 -11.17
N ALA A 118 -0.69 -20.20 -10.57
CA ALA A 118 -0.01 -21.28 -11.26
C ALA A 118 -0.23 -22.64 -10.55
N PRO A 119 -0.27 -23.78 -11.29
CA PRO A 119 -0.39 -25.11 -10.70
C PRO A 119 0.70 -25.45 -9.68
N GLU A 120 1.91 -24.91 -9.83
CA GLU A 120 3.04 -25.06 -8.93
C GLU A 120 2.75 -24.46 -7.56
N ASN A 121 1.96 -23.37 -7.47
CA ASN A 121 1.54 -22.84 -6.17
C ASN A 121 0.65 -23.86 -5.43
N LEU A 122 -0.26 -24.50 -6.16
CA LEU A 122 -1.18 -25.49 -5.60
C LEU A 122 -0.39 -26.68 -5.03
N GLY A 123 0.57 -27.20 -5.80
CA GLY A 123 1.43 -28.30 -5.36
C GLY A 123 2.25 -27.95 -4.10
N LEU A 124 2.84 -26.74 -4.05
CA LEU A 124 3.58 -26.29 -2.86
C LEU A 124 2.69 -26.20 -1.60
N ILE A 125 1.45 -25.72 -1.76
CA ILE A 125 0.49 -25.62 -0.66
C ILE A 125 0.09 -27.02 -0.18
N GLU A 126 -0.26 -27.92 -1.09
CA GLU A 126 -0.70 -29.28 -0.76
C GLU A 126 0.41 -30.10 -0.07
N ASP A 127 1.64 -30.03 -0.60
CA ASP A 127 2.82 -30.70 -0.04
C ASP A 127 3.05 -30.29 1.42
N ALA A 128 2.95 -28.99 1.71
CA ALA A 128 3.18 -28.46 3.05
C ALA A 128 1.98 -28.66 3.98
N ALA A 129 0.75 -28.64 3.45
CA ALA A 129 -0.47 -28.78 4.23
C ALA A 129 -0.76 -30.23 4.66
N GLY A 130 -0.22 -31.22 3.95
CA GLY A 130 -0.42 -32.64 4.28
C GLY A 130 -1.90 -33.04 4.24
N GLY A 131 -2.64 -32.55 3.25
CA GLY A 131 -4.06 -32.85 3.03
C GLY A 131 -5.05 -31.99 3.83
N ARG A 132 -4.59 -31.07 4.68
CA ARG A 132 -5.45 -30.10 5.36
C ARG A 132 -6.00 -29.07 4.38
N ARG A 133 -7.25 -28.66 4.61
CA ARG A 133 -7.95 -27.73 3.72
C ARG A 133 -7.38 -26.32 3.86
N ILE A 134 -6.94 -25.72 2.76
CA ILE A 134 -6.38 -24.37 2.69
C ILE A 134 -7.19 -23.50 1.74
N ARG A 135 -7.48 -22.28 2.18
CA ARG A 135 -8.23 -21.29 1.39
C ARG A 135 -7.31 -20.59 0.41
N VAL A 136 -7.75 -20.51 -0.85
CA VAL A 136 -6.99 -19.91 -1.94
C VAL A 136 -7.84 -18.90 -2.71
N CYS A 137 -7.17 -17.90 -3.28
CA CYS A 137 -7.72 -16.86 -4.12
C CYS A 137 -6.92 -16.82 -5.42
N VAL A 138 -7.59 -16.72 -6.57
CA VAL A 138 -6.90 -16.64 -7.86
C VAL A 138 -6.50 -15.20 -8.16
N ASP A 139 -5.22 -14.95 -8.46
CA ASP A 139 -4.76 -13.66 -9.02
C ASP A 139 -5.06 -13.62 -10.52
N VAL A 140 -5.71 -12.55 -10.96
CA VAL A 140 -6.12 -12.31 -12.33
C VAL A 140 -5.33 -11.15 -12.89
N ASP A 141 -4.78 -11.34 -14.08
CA ASP A 141 -4.05 -10.30 -14.81
C ASP A 141 -4.96 -9.13 -15.18
N ALA A 142 -4.85 -8.03 -14.43
CA ALA A 142 -5.56 -6.79 -14.70
C ALA A 142 -4.90 -5.90 -15.76
N SER A 143 -3.78 -6.32 -16.37
CA SER A 143 -3.09 -5.51 -17.38
C SER A 143 -3.96 -5.24 -18.60
N TYR A 144 -3.82 -4.05 -19.16
CA TYR A 144 -4.49 -3.65 -20.39
C TYR A 144 -3.64 -4.09 -21.60
N ARG A 145 -4.23 -4.89 -22.48
CA ARG A 145 -3.56 -5.52 -23.63
C ARG A 145 -4.14 -5.10 -24.99
N PRO A 146 -4.01 -3.81 -25.41
CA PRO A 146 -4.55 -3.35 -26.69
C PRO A 146 -3.82 -3.95 -27.90
N LEU A 147 -4.36 -3.71 -29.10
CA LEU A 147 -3.79 -4.14 -30.38
C LEU A 147 -3.55 -5.65 -30.45
N GLY A 148 -4.52 -6.44 -29.99
CA GLY A 148 -4.42 -7.91 -29.97
C GLY A 148 -3.29 -8.44 -29.06
N GLY A 149 -2.91 -7.70 -28.03
CA GLY A 149 -1.89 -8.11 -27.06
C GLY A 149 -0.45 -7.76 -27.42
N ARG A 150 -0.22 -7.03 -28.52
CA ARG A 150 1.13 -6.55 -28.90
C ARG A 150 1.69 -5.49 -27.94
N VAL A 151 0.82 -4.82 -27.20
CA VAL A 151 1.18 -3.85 -26.17
C VAL A 151 0.58 -4.31 -24.85
N ARG A 152 1.36 -4.25 -23.77
CA ARG A 152 0.90 -4.52 -22.40
C ARG A 152 1.13 -3.29 -21.53
N ILE A 153 0.10 -2.87 -20.81
CA ILE A 153 0.16 -1.75 -19.87
C ILE A 153 -0.40 -2.24 -18.52
N GLY A 154 0.44 -2.23 -17.50
CA GLY A 154 0.12 -2.76 -16.17
C GLY A 154 1.24 -3.62 -15.64
N ALA A 155 1.04 -4.14 -14.42
CA ALA A 155 2.03 -4.95 -13.74
C ALA A 155 2.20 -6.32 -14.41
N LEU A 156 3.42 -6.84 -14.33
CA LEU A 156 3.74 -8.22 -14.69
C LEU A 156 3.48 -9.10 -13.46
N ARG A 157 2.21 -9.46 -13.24
CA ARG A 157 1.78 -10.33 -12.14
C ARG A 157 1.32 -11.67 -12.70
N SER A 158 0.02 -11.92 -12.69
CA SER A 158 -0.57 -13.20 -13.08
C SER A 158 -0.47 -13.49 -14.58
N PRO A 159 -0.31 -14.77 -14.96
CA PRO A 159 -0.46 -15.23 -16.34
C PRO A 159 -1.93 -15.38 -16.77
N LEU A 160 -2.88 -15.39 -15.85
CA LEU A 160 -4.30 -15.70 -16.07
C LEU A 160 -5.07 -14.43 -16.49
N HIS A 161 -5.32 -14.30 -17.80
CA HIS A 161 -5.87 -13.06 -18.36
C HIS A 161 -7.31 -13.19 -18.85
N SER A 162 -7.66 -14.28 -19.54
CA SER A 162 -8.98 -14.46 -20.14
C SER A 162 -9.96 -15.23 -19.22
N PRO A 163 -11.29 -15.07 -19.41
CA PRO A 163 -12.29 -15.89 -18.71
C PRO A 163 -12.02 -17.39 -18.81
N ALA A 164 -11.65 -17.89 -20.00
CA ALA A 164 -11.36 -19.30 -20.19
C ALA A 164 -10.11 -19.78 -19.43
N GLN A 165 -9.06 -18.95 -19.36
CA GLN A 165 -7.85 -19.28 -18.59
C GLN A 165 -8.15 -19.36 -17.09
N VAL A 166 -8.88 -18.39 -16.56
CA VAL A 166 -9.23 -18.35 -15.13
C VAL A 166 -10.18 -19.50 -14.78
N ALA A 167 -11.19 -19.78 -15.61
CA ALA A 167 -12.10 -20.91 -15.41
C ALA A 167 -11.36 -22.26 -15.42
N ALA A 168 -10.48 -22.50 -16.39
CA ALA A 168 -9.68 -23.72 -16.45
C ALA A 168 -8.76 -23.91 -15.23
N PHE A 169 -8.21 -22.80 -14.71
CA PHE A 169 -7.43 -22.84 -13.47
C PHE A 169 -8.32 -23.08 -12.24
N ALA A 170 -9.50 -22.47 -12.18
CA ALA A 170 -10.48 -22.71 -11.11
C ALA A 170 -10.94 -24.19 -11.07
N GLU A 171 -11.26 -24.79 -12.21
CA GLU A 171 -11.56 -26.24 -12.28
C GLU A 171 -10.40 -27.10 -11.76
N THR A 172 -9.17 -26.66 -12.00
CA THR A 172 -7.96 -27.32 -11.51
C THR A 172 -7.87 -27.26 -9.99
N ILE A 173 -8.28 -26.15 -9.37
CA ILE A 173 -8.41 -26.03 -7.91
C ILE A 173 -9.55 -26.92 -7.39
N LEU A 174 -10.72 -26.89 -8.02
CA LEU A 174 -11.92 -27.64 -7.57
C LEU A 174 -11.75 -29.16 -7.59
N ARG A 175 -10.82 -29.70 -8.39
CA ARG A 175 -10.47 -31.12 -8.36
C ARG A 175 -9.59 -31.53 -7.17
N ARG A 176 -9.15 -30.58 -6.33
CA ARG A 176 -8.28 -30.81 -5.16
C ARG A 176 -9.07 -30.59 -3.86
N PRO A 177 -9.43 -31.65 -3.12
CA PRO A 177 -10.27 -31.51 -1.92
C PRO A 177 -9.57 -30.80 -0.74
N SER A 178 -8.25 -30.70 -0.79
CA SER A 178 -7.38 -29.97 0.12
C SER A 178 -7.40 -28.45 -0.11
N LEU A 179 -8.03 -27.95 -1.17
CA LEU A 179 -8.06 -26.53 -1.51
C LEU A 179 -9.49 -25.99 -1.58
N ASP A 180 -9.65 -24.76 -1.13
CA ASP A 180 -10.93 -24.06 -1.09
C ASP A 180 -10.83 -22.75 -1.87
N LEU A 181 -11.49 -22.67 -3.03
CA LEU A 181 -11.48 -21.46 -3.84
C LEU A 181 -12.41 -20.41 -3.24
N ALA A 182 -11.86 -19.52 -2.41
CA ALA A 182 -12.63 -18.51 -1.69
C ALA A 182 -12.93 -17.27 -2.54
N GLY A 183 -12.03 -16.88 -3.44
CA GLY A 183 -12.18 -15.62 -4.15
C GLY A 183 -11.32 -15.42 -5.39
N LEU A 184 -11.54 -14.26 -6.01
CA LEU A 184 -10.74 -13.74 -7.11
C LEU A 184 -10.17 -12.38 -6.73
N MET A 185 -8.95 -12.09 -7.19
CA MET A 185 -8.32 -10.79 -7.03
C MET A 185 -7.81 -10.29 -8.38
N ALA A 186 -8.04 -9.01 -8.68
CA ALA A 186 -7.45 -8.35 -9.84
C ALA A 186 -6.95 -6.96 -9.45
N TYR A 187 -5.63 -6.74 -9.54
CA TYR A 187 -4.99 -5.48 -9.18
C TYR A 187 -4.58 -4.64 -10.41
N GLU A 188 -5.38 -3.62 -10.74
CA GLU A 188 -5.17 -2.67 -11.84
C GLU A 188 -4.12 -1.57 -11.56
N SER A 189 -2.84 -1.96 -11.45
CA SER A 189 -1.71 -1.04 -11.21
C SER A 189 -1.62 0.19 -12.14
N GLN A 190 -2.02 0.06 -13.42
CA GLN A 190 -1.99 1.14 -14.41
C GLN A 190 -3.05 2.21 -14.15
N ILE A 191 -4.08 1.88 -13.37
CA ILE A 191 -5.13 2.80 -12.93
C ILE A 191 -4.79 3.28 -11.51
N ALA A 192 -4.55 2.34 -10.59
CA ALA A 192 -4.41 2.62 -9.17
C ALA A 192 -3.02 3.12 -8.72
N GLY A 193 -1.98 2.92 -9.55
CA GLY A 193 -0.58 3.17 -9.20
C GLY A 193 0.10 4.26 -10.05
N VAL A 194 -0.62 4.88 -10.98
CA VAL A 194 -0.09 5.92 -11.87
C VAL A 194 -0.91 7.20 -11.70
N GLY A 195 -0.29 8.23 -11.15
CA GLY A 195 -0.89 9.57 -11.09
C GLY A 195 -1.09 10.15 -12.49
N ASP A 196 -2.25 10.75 -12.72
CA ASP A 196 -2.67 11.30 -14.00
C ASP A 196 -2.34 12.79 -14.17
N THR A 197 -1.84 13.47 -13.13
CA THR A 197 -1.39 14.87 -13.16
C THR A 197 0.09 15.02 -12.74
N PRO A 198 1.04 14.40 -13.46
CA PRO A 198 2.46 14.60 -13.18
C PRO A 198 2.88 16.07 -13.38
N PRO A 199 3.62 16.69 -12.43
CA PRO A 199 4.05 18.08 -12.53
C PRO A 199 4.81 18.37 -13.82
N GLY A 200 4.47 19.49 -14.48
CA GLY A 200 5.15 19.97 -15.69
C GLY A 200 4.96 19.11 -16.95
N ARG A 201 4.07 18.10 -16.97
CA ARG A 201 3.92 17.17 -18.10
C ARG A 201 2.46 17.04 -18.60
N PRO A 202 1.86 18.10 -19.19
CA PRO A 202 0.44 18.12 -19.59
C PRO A 202 0.08 17.12 -20.70
N VAL A 203 0.98 16.88 -21.65
CA VAL A 203 0.76 15.88 -22.73
C VAL A 203 0.72 14.46 -22.15
N ARG A 204 1.67 14.13 -21.26
CA ARG A 204 1.70 12.84 -20.54
C ARG A 204 0.42 12.67 -19.73
N SER A 205 -0.03 13.71 -19.05
CA SER A 205 -1.27 13.72 -18.27
C SER A 205 -2.49 13.33 -19.11
N ARG A 206 -2.66 13.92 -20.31
CA ARG A 206 -3.75 13.56 -21.23
C ARG A 206 -3.65 12.11 -21.71
N ALA A 207 -2.45 11.65 -22.07
CA ALA A 207 -2.22 10.28 -22.52
C ALA A 207 -2.52 9.25 -21.41
N VAL A 208 -2.09 9.52 -20.17
CA VAL A 208 -2.38 8.67 -19.01
C VAL A 208 -3.88 8.58 -18.75
N ARG A 209 -4.59 9.71 -18.71
CA ARG A 209 -6.06 9.70 -18.53
C ARG A 209 -6.78 8.91 -19.61
N ALA A 210 -6.42 9.10 -20.88
CA ALA A 210 -7.03 8.37 -21.99
C ALA A 210 -6.77 6.85 -21.88
N MET A 211 -5.54 6.46 -21.50
CA MET A 211 -5.18 5.06 -21.25
C MET A 211 -5.98 4.49 -20.07
N GLN A 212 -6.07 5.20 -18.96
CA GLN A 212 -6.82 4.76 -17.76
C GLN A 212 -8.30 4.57 -18.06
N GLN A 213 -8.93 5.48 -18.79
CA GLN A 213 -10.33 5.35 -19.17
C GLN A 213 -10.58 4.11 -20.04
N ARG A 214 -9.74 3.87 -21.04
CA ARG A 214 -9.85 2.68 -21.90
C ARG A 214 -9.59 1.39 -21.13
N SER A 215 -8.54 1.38 -20.31
CA SER A 215 -8.20 0.24 -19.45
C SER A 215 -9.33 -0.09 -18.48
N ARG A 216 -9.97 0.93 -17.88
CA ARG A 216 -11.07 0.75 -16.94
C ARG A 216 -12.28 0.07 -17.59
N ILE A 217 -12.68 0.57 -18.77
CA ILE A 217 -13.85 0.05 -19.48
C ILE A 217 -13.62 -1.40 -19.93
N GLU A 218 -12.43 -1.70 -20.45
CA GLU A 218 -12.05 -3.04 -20.85
C GLU A 218 -12.01 -3.99 -19.64
N LEU A 219 -11.28 -3.62 -18.59
CA LEU A 219 -11.13 -4.44 -17.40
C LEU A 219 -12.47 -4.72 -16.72
N ALA A 220 -13.35 -3.72 -16.59
CA ALA A 220 -14.66 -3.93 -15.97
C ALA A 220 -15.50 -4.98 -16.71
N ARG A 221 -15.48 -4.97 -18.05
CA ARG A 221 -16.17 -5.98 -18.88
C ARG A 221 -15.52 -7.36 -18.73
N ARG A 222 -14.19 -7.42 -18.79
CA ARG A 222 -13.44 -8.67 -18.69
C ARG A 222 -13.55 -9.29 -17.30
N ARG A 223 -13.41 -8.50 -16.23
CA ARG A 223 -13.60 -8.93 -14.83
C ARG A 223 -15.00 -9.50 -14.63
N ALA A 224 -16.05 -8.83 -15.14
CA ALA A 224 -17.41 -9.37 -15.07
C ALA A 224 -17.56 -10.72 -15.80
N ALA A 225 -16.94 -10.88 -16.97
CA ALA A 225 -16.94 -12.15 -17.69
C ALA A 225 -16.16 -13.25 -16.97
N ILE A 226 -15.02 -12.92 -16.37
CA ILE A 226 -14.21 -13.85 -15.54
C ILE A 226 -15.00 -14.30 -14.33
N VAL A 227 -15.57 -13.35 -13.57
CA VAL A 227 -16.36 -13.66 -12.37
C VAL A 227 -17.56 -14.54 -12.73
N ARG A 228 -18.26 -14.27 -13.83
CA ARG A 228 -19.34 -15.14 -14.29
C ARG A 228 -18.84 -16.55 -14.61
N ALA A 229 -17.76 -16.67 -15.37
CA ALA A 229 -17.22 -17.97 -15.76
C ALA A 229 -16.79 -18.83 -14.56
N VAL A 230 -16.26 -18.21 -13.50
CA VAL A 230 -15.90 -18.93 -12.26
C VAL A 230 -17.15 -19.24 -11.43
N ARG A 231 -18.12 -18.32 -11.35
CA ARG A 231 -19.40 -18.52 -10.65
C ARG A 231 -20.27 -19.62 -11.27
N ASP A 232 -20.14 -19.85 -12.58
CA ASP A 232 -20.77 -20.97 -13.26
C ASP A 232 -20.18 -22.33 -12.78
N LEU A 233 -19.03 -22.34 -12.08
CA LEU A 233 -18.36 -23.54 -11.54
C LEU A 233 -18.49 -23.69 -10.01
N THR A 234 -18.41 -22.58 -9.26
CA THR A 234 -18.46 -22.55 -7.80
C THR A 234 -18.85 -21.17 -7.29
N ASP A 235 -19.44 -21.10 -6.10
CA ASP A 235 -19.63 -19.82 -5.41
C ASP A 235 -18.29 -19.19 -5.02
N LEU A 236 -18.27 -17.85 -4.95
CA LEU A 236 -17.12 -17.05 -4.51
C LEU A 236 -17.56 -16.18 -3.34
N GLU A 237 -16.81 -16.23 -2.25
CA GLU A 237 -17.04 -15.40 -1.07
C GLU A 237 -16.71 -13.93 -1.34
N PHE A 238 -15.66 -13.69 -2.13
CA PHE A 238 -15.28 -12.34 -2.52
C PHE A 238 -14.68 -12.25 -3.93
N VAL A 239 -14.81 -11.05 -4.49
CA VAL A 239 -14.08 -10.59 -5.67
C VAL A 239 -13.43 -9.26 -5.28
N ASN A 240 -12.12 -9.29 -5.07
CA ASN A 240 -11.33 -8.15 -4.68
C ASN A 240 -10.73 -7.44 -5.91
N GLY A 241 -10.57 -6.13 -5.83
CA GLY A 241 -9.69 -5.43 -6.74
C GLY A 241 -9.39 -4.00 -6.36
N GLY A 242 -8.77 -3.30 -7.29
CA GLY A 242 -8.47 -1.87 -7.15
C GLY A 242 -7.31 -1.57 -6.22
N GLY A 243 -7.13 -0.28 -5.99
CA GLY A 243 -6.15 0.29 -5.08
C GLY A 243 -6.58 1.69 -4.70
N THR A 244 -5.83 2.37 -3.83
CA THR A 244 -6.16 3.76 -3.43
C THR A 244 -6.43 4.69 -4.61
N GLY A 245 -5.72 4.53 -5.74
CA GLY A 245 -5.92 5.37 -6.94
C GLY A 245 -7.18 5.04 -7.76
N SER A 246 -7.83 3.90 -7.54
CA SER A 246 -8.97 3.43 -8.35
C SER A 246 -10.23 3.10 -7.55
N VAL A 247 -10.26 3.35 -6.23
CA VAL A 247 -11.35 2.95 -5.32
C VAL A 247 -12.74 3.18 -5.92
N GLU A 248 -13.07 4.40 -6.32
CA GLU A 248 -14.40 4.75 -6.84
C GLU A 248 -14.75 4.09 -8.17
N THR A 249 -13.74 3.85 -9.00
CA THR A 249 -13.92 3.26 -10.32
C THR A 249 -14.11 1.75 -10.22
N THR A 250 -13.32 1.08 -9.39
CA THR A 250 -13.45 -0.34 -9.08
C THR A 250 -14.73 -0.62 -8.27
N ALA A 251 -15.07 0.26 -7.31
CA ALA A 251 -16.26 0.10 -6.48
C ALA A 251 -17.56 0.19 -7.30
N ALA A 252 -17.58 0.93 -8.41
CA ALA A 252 -18.73 0.98 -9.30
C ALA A 252 -18.99 -0.34 -10.08
N GLU A 253 -18.03 -1.26 -10.14
CA GLU A 253 -18.19 -2.52 -10.86
C GLU A 253 -19.06 -3.52 -10.08
N ARG A 254 -20.22 -3.93 -10.62
CA ARG A 254 -21.12 -4.88 -9.93
C ARG A 254 -20.48 -6.23 -9.56
N SER A 255 -19.49 -6.68 -10.33
CA SER A 255 -18.83 -7.97 -10.11
C SER A 255 -17.81 -7.95 -8.96
N VAL A 256 -17.39 -6.77 -8.50
CA VAL A 256 -16.47 -6.60 -7.37
C VAL A 256 -17.29 -6.57 -6.08
N THR A 257 -16.89 -7.33 -5.06
CA THR A 257 -17.57 -7.34 -3.75
C THR A 257 -16.86 -6.44 -2.74
N GLU A 258 -15.54 -6.27 -2.88
CA GLU A 258 -14.70 -5.49 -1.98
C GLU A 258 -13.54 -4.83 -2.74
N VAL A 259 -12.98 -3.76 -2.19
CA VAL A 259 -11.84 -3.04 -2.79
C VAL A 259 -10.65 -3.01 -1.86
N ALA A 260 -9.43 -3.03 -2.39
CA ALA A 260 -8.22 -2.88 -1.59
C ALA A 260 -7.74 -1.43 -1.56
N ALA A 261 -7.35 -0.92 -0.38
CA ALA A 261 -6.68 0.37 -0.27
C ALA A 261 -5.79 0.43 0.98
N GLY A 262 -4.75 1.27 0.94
CA GLY A 262 -3.90 1.46 2.11
C GLY A 262 -3.05 2.72 2.02
N SER A 263 -2.40 2.96 0.89
CA SER A 263 -1.50 4.12 0.73
C SER A 263 -2.19 5.48 0.95
N GLY A 264 -3.49 5.56 0.67
CA GLY A 264 -4.29 6.76 0.88
C GLY A 264 -4.44 7.16 2.35
N LEU A 265 -4.29 6.21 3.28
CA LEU A 265 -4.33 6.48 4.73
C LEU A 265 -3.21 7.44 5.11
N TYR A 266 -1.97 7.17 4.67
CA TYR A 266 -0.79 8.00 4.95
C TYR A 266 -0.59 9.17 3.97
N GLN A 267 -1.09 9.04 2.74
CA GLN A 267 -0.98 10.05 1.67
C GLN A 267 0.48 10.51 1.40
N PRO A 268 1.36 9.60 0.94
CA PRO A 268 2.71 9.96 0.48
C PRO A 268 2.68 10.96 -0.69
N HIS A 269 3.80 11.63 -0.97
CA HIS A 269 3.82 12.67 -2.01
C HIS A 269 3.61 12.15 -3.44
N LEU A 270 3.77 10.85 -3.71
CA LEU A 270 3.39 10.27 -5.00
C LEU A 270 1.88 10.37 -5.26
N PHE A 271 1.07 10.47 -4.20
CA PHE A 271 -0.38 10.56 -4.29
C PHE A 271 -0.89 11.99 -4.58
N ASP A 272 0.00 12.99 -4.60
CA ASP A 272 -0.34 14.35 -5.05
C ASP A 272 -0.59 14.42 -6.57
N GLN A 273 -0.24 13.36 -7.30
CA GLN A 273 -0.32 13.30 -8.76
C GLN A 273 -1.66 12.74 -9.25
N TYR A 274 -2.64 12.52 -8.38
CA TYR A 274 -3.98 12.06 -8.77
C TYR A 274 -4.96 13.23 -8.81
N SER A 275 -5.75 13.30 -9.89
CA SER A 275 -6.82 14.30 -10.03
C SER A 275 -8.14 13.86 -9.40
N ALA A 276 -8.35 12.55 -9.24
CA ALA A 276 -9.64 11.99 -8.81
C ALA A 276 -9.93 12.16 -7.31
N PHE A 277 -8.90 12.44 -6.50
CA PHE A 277 -9.05 12.67 -5.07
C PHE A 277 -7.90 13.52 -4.53
N THR A 278 -8.09 14.07 -3.34
CA THR A 278 -7.04 14.75 -2.58
C THR A 278 -7.10 14.23 -1.14
N GLY A 279 -5.92 13.97 -0.57
CA GLY A 279 -5.76 13.58 0.83
C GLY A 279 -4.85 14.57 1.56
N ARG A 280 -4.74 14.40 2.88
CA ARG A 280 -3.84 15.16 3.74
C ARG A 280 -2.60 14.31 4.07
N PRO A 281 -1.36 14.82 4.00
CA PRO A 281 -0.19 14.06 4.45
C PRO A 281 -0.37 13.68 5.92
N ALA A 282 -0.57 12.40 6.19
CA ALA A 282 -0.83 11.91 7.55
C ALA A 282 0.42 11.32 8.19
N ALA A 283 1.32 10.72 7.41
CA ALA A 283 2.60 10.23 7.92
C ALA A 283 3.78 11.09 7.43
N LEU A 284 4.64 11.48 8.36
CA LEU A 284 5.81 12.33 8.12
C LEU A 284 7.00 11.82 8.95
N PHE A 285 8.21 12.21 8.58
CA PHE A 285 9.38 12.07 9.44
C PHE A 285 10.14 13.38 9.56
N ALA A 286 10.78 13.60 10.70
CA ALA A 286 11.60 14.76 10.98
C ALA A 286 13.08 14.35 11.04
N LEU A 287 13.95 15.16 10.44
CA LEU A 287 15.39 15.03 10.56
C LEU A 287 15.98 16.29 11.21
N PRO A 288 16.99 16.16 12.09
CA PRO A 288 17.64 17.31 12.69
C PRO A 288 18.63 17.93 11.70
N VAL A 289 18.65 19.27 11.66
CA VAL A 289 19.72 20.04 11.01
C VAL A 289 20.98 19.92 11.88
N VAL A 290 22.04 19.36 11.31
CA VAL A 290 23.31 19.12 12.01
C VAL A 290 24.44 19.99 11.49
N ARG A 291 24.29 20.62 10.32
CA ARG A 291 25.30 21.55 9.76
C ARG A 291 24.66 22.70 8.99
N ARG A 292 25.39 23.81 8.92
CA ARG A 292 25.11 24.97 8.06
C ARG A 292 26.40 25.40 7.36
N PRO A 293 26.77 24.77 6.24
CA PRO A 293 28.07 24.98 5.62
C PRO A 293 28.22 26.35 4.92
N ALA A 294 27.12 26.99 4.52
CA ALA A 294 27.09 28.29 3.85
C ALA A 294 25.70 28.93 3.95
N PRO A 295 25.55 30.25 3.65
CA PRO A 295 24.24 30.86 3.43
C PRO A 295 23.42 30.09 2.39
N GLY A 296 22.13 29.93 2.64
CA GLY A 296 21.19 29.18 1.83
C GLY A 296 21.32 27.65 1.94
N VAL A 297 22.13 27.12 2.87
CA VAL A 297 22.38 25.68 3.01
C VAL A 297 22.18 25.20 4.46
N ALA A 298 21.39 24.15 4.62
CA ALA A 298 21.24 23.39 5.87
C ALA A 298 21.35 21.89 5.58
N THR A 299 22.16 21.17 6.36
CA THR A 299 22.38 19.73 6.17
C THR A 299 21.72 18.97 7.30
N CYS A 300 20.81 18.05 6.95
CA CYS A 300 20.12 17.18 7.88
C CYS A 300 20.90 15.88 8.13
N LEU A 301 20.72 15.27 9.31
CA LEU A 301 21.18 13.91 9.61
C LEU A 301 20.23 12.88 9.00
N GLY A 302 20.73 12.04 8.09
CA GLY A 302 19.98 10.99 7.41
C GLY A 302 19.15 11.48 6.23
N GLY A 303 18.12 10.72 5.85
CA GLY A 303 17.11 11.12 4.85
C GLY A 303 17.11 10.35 3.54
N GLY A 304 18.12 9.53 3.27
CA GLY A 304 18.26 8.63 2.11
C GLY A 304 17.25 7.47 2.08
N TYR A 305 15.99 7.71 2.44
CA TYR A 305 14.92 6.73 2.51
C TYR A 305 14.23 6.59 1.14
N HIS A 306 15.00 6.13 0.17
CA HIS A 306 14.56 5.98 -1.21
C HIS A 306 13.40 4.98 -1.32
N ALA A 307 12.32 5.39 -1.98
CA ALA A 307 11.17 4.52 -2.20
C ALA A 307 11.48 3.44 -3.26
N SER A 308 10.86 2.27 -3.10
CA SER A 308 11.04 1.14 -4.03
C SER A 308 10.61 1.46 -5.47
N GLY A 309 11.18 0.76 -6.45
CA GLY A 309 10.81 0.86 -7.88
C GLY A 309 11.92 1.46 -8.75
N PRO A 310 11.62 1.78 -10.02
CA PRO A 310 12.61 2.36 -10.93
C PRO A 310 13.23 3.62 -10.33
N PRO A 311 14.56 3.78 -10.41
CA PRO A 311 15.25 4.92 -9.83
C PRO A 311 14.78 6.23 -10.49
N GLY A 312 14.70 7.29 -9.70
CA GLY A 312 14.24 8.60 -10.16
C GLY A 312 13.95 9.55 -9.00
N ALA A 313 13.89 10.85 -9.31
CA ALA A 313 13.63 11.91 -8.33
C ALA A 313 12.26 11.76 -7.63
N ASP A 314 11.31 11.05 -8.24
CA ASP A 314 10.01 10.74 -7.65
C ASP A 314 10.08 9.65 -6.56
N ARG A 315 11.22 8.97 -6.41
CA ARG A 315 11.47 7.98 -5.36
C ARG A 315 12.13 8.58 -4.12
N LEU A 316 12.79 9.72 -4.24
CA LEU A 316 13.34 10.42 -3.09
C LEU A 316 12.20 10.91 -2.20
N PRO A 317 12.35 10.87 -0.86
CA PRO A 317 11.50 11.66 0.03
C PRO A 317 11.51 13.13 -0.39
N ARG A 318 10.52 13.92 0.05
CA ARG A 318 10.47 15.36 -0.25
C ARG A 318 10.57 16.18 1.03
N PRO A 319 11.50 17.15 1.11
CA PRO A 319 11.44 18.19 2.12
C PRO A 319 10.07 18.86 2.04
N TYR A 320 9.41 19.01 3.18
CA TYR A 320 8.02 19.47 3.27
C TYR A 320 7.89 20.73 4.11
N LEU A 321 8.43 20.72 5.34
CA LEU A 321 8.37 21.87 6.25
C LEU A 321 9.76 22.13 6.84
N PRO A 322 10.24 23.39 6.87
CA PRO A 322 9.64 24.54 6.20
C PRO A 322 9.61 24.37 4.68
N THR A 323 8.67 25.04 4.03
CA THR A 323 8.55 25.01 2.56
C THR A 323 9.71 25.76 1.90
N GLY A 324 10.02 25.45 0.65
CA GLY A 324 11.05 26.17 -0.13
C GLY A 324 12.46 25.58 -0.02
N LEU A 325 12.60 24.40 0.58
CA LEU A 325 13.83 23.61 0.58
C LEU A 325 13.85 22.65 -0.62
N SER A 326 15.02 22.49 -1.23
CA SER A 326 15.29 21.53 -2.31
C SER A 326 16.60 20.80 -2.05
N TYR A 327 16.77 19.60 -2.61
CA TYR A 327 18.04 18.89 -2.52
C TYR A 327 19.16 19.62 -3.25
N ASP A 328 20.38 19.46 -2.74
CA ASP A 328 21.57 19.64 -3.57
C ASP A 328 21.52 18.66 -4.77
N PRO A 329 21.78 19.12 -6.01
CA PRO A 329 21.65 18.28 -7.20
C PRO A 329 22.73 17.20 -7.34
N TYR A 330 23.86 17.31 -6.64
CA TYR A 330 24.95 16.34 -6.69
C TYR A 330 24.85 15.30 -5.57
N GLU A 331 24.36 15.69 -4.39
CA GLU A 331 24.27 14.81 -3.22
C GLU A 331 22.89 14.16 -3.05
N GLY A 332 21.80 14.87 -3.33
CA GLY A 332 20.44 14.35 -3.15
C GLY A 332 20.09 14.04 -1.68
N ALA A 333 19.21 13.05 -1.47
CA ALA A 333 18.92 12.53 -0.14
C ALA A 333 19.94 11.45 0.23
N GLY A 334 20.88 11.78 1.11
CA GLY A 334 21.96 10.88 1.50
C GLY A 334 21.60 10.00 2.70
N GLU A 335 22.22 8.83 2.77
CA GLU A 335 22.00 7.87 3.88
C GLU A 335 22.31 8.48 5.24
N VAL A 336 23.40 9.25 5.34
CA VAL A 336 23.92 9.81 6.60
C VAL A 336 23.77 11.33 6.67
N GLN A 337 23.89 12.03 5.54
CA GLN A 337 23.71 13.49 5.47
C GLN A 337 22.92 13.87 4.24
N THR A 338 21.99 14.81 4.41
CA THR A 338 21.14 15.33 3.34
C THR A 338 21.26 16.86 3.30
N PRO A 339 22.05 17.43 2.38
CA PRO A 339 22.11 18.86 2.18
C PRO A 339 20.85 19.38 1.49
N LEU A 340 20.30 20.45 2.06
CA LEU A 340 19.14 21.16 1.56
C LEU A 340 19.50 22.62 1.25
N LEU A 341 19.04 23.07 0.10
CA LEU A 341 19.25 24.40 -0.43
C LEU A 341 17.95 25.21 -0.37
N GLY A 342 18.05 26.52 -0.18
CA GLY A 342 16.94 27.47 -0.32
C GLY A 342 16.98 28.60 0.71
N GLN A 343 16.23 29.68 0.46
CA GLN A 343 16.15 30.82 1.40
C GLN A 343 15.64 30.39 2.79
N SER A 344 14.73 29.42 2.84
CA SER A 344 14.24 28.86 4.11
C SER A 344 15.33 28.16 4.92
N ALA A 345 16.44 27.75 4.30
CA ALA A 345 17.57 27.16 5.02
C ALA A 345 18.28 28.19 5.91
N ASP A 346 18.24 29.48 5.55
CA ASP A 346 18.83 30.54 6.36
C ASP A 346 18.09 30.79 7.68
N LEU A 347 16.82 30.40 7.73
CA LEU A 347 15.94 30.48 8.90
C LEU A 347 16.11 29.28 9.85
N LEU A 348 16.90 28.27 9.48
CA LEU A 348 17.11 27.07 10.30
C LEU A 348 18.38 27.22 11.13
N SER A 349 18.33 26.79 12.39
CA SER A 349 19.47 26.63 13.28
C SER A 349 19.91 25.17 13.37
N ILE A 350 21.15 24.91 13.82
CA ILE A 350 21.55 23.55 14.19
C ILE A 350 20.65 23.09 15.36
N GLY A 351 20.08 21.89 15.24
CA GLY A 351 19.06 21.35 16.15
C GLY A 351 17.62 21.56 15.67
N ASP A 352 17.37 22.49 14.73
CA ASP A 352 16.05 22.62 14.13
C ASP A 352 15.68 21.39 13.30
N ARG A 353 14.39 21.20 13.09
CA ARG A 353 13.84 20.05 12.36
C ARG A 353 13.45 20.44 10.95
N VAL A 354 13.72 19.55 10.01
CA VAL A 354 13.10 19.55 8.69
C VAL A 354 12.19 18.34 8.59
N TRP A 355 10.93 18.58 8.25
CA TRP A 355 9.92 17.54 8.05
C TRP A 355 9.89 17.10 6.59
N PHE A 356 9.78 15.80 6.38
CA PHE A 356 9.79 15.17 5.08
C PHE A 356 8.53 14.34 4.85
N ARG A 357 8.11 14.29 3.58
CA ARG A 357 7.11 13.34 3.08
C ARG A 357 7.82 12.16 2.43
N HIS A 358 7.40 10.95 2.76
CA HIS A 358 7.88 9.73 2.12
C HIS A 358 7.27 9.53 0.71
N GLY A 359 7.97 8.81 -0.16
CA GLY A 359 7.54 8.55 -1.53
C GLY A 359 6.45 7.50 -1.66
N LYS A 360 6.55 6.41 -0.89
CA LYS A 360 5.55 5.33 -0.85
C LYS A 360 5.14 5.04 0.58
N ALA A 361 3.85 4.78 0.78
CA ALA A 361 3.30 4.49 2.09
C ALA A 361 3.85 3.18 2.67
N GLY A 362 3.96 3.13 3.99
CA GLY A 362 4.51 2.01 4.75
C GLY A 362 6.03 1.93 4.72
N GLU A 363 6.72 2.26 3.63
CA GLU A 363 8.18 2.06 3.50
C GLU A 363 9.01 2.89 4.50
N MET A 364 8.49 4.02 4.98
CA MET A 364 9.10 4.78 6.08
C MET A 364 9.20 3.95 7.37
N CYS A 365 8.24 3.06 7.64
CA CYS A 365 8.21 2.22 8.83
C CYS A 365 9.31 1.14 8.83
N GLU A 366 10.04 0.96 7.73
CA GLU A 366 11.26 0.13 7.68
C GLU A 366 12.50 0.87 8.18
N ARG A 367 12.39 2.18 8.45
CA ARG A 367 13.49 3.05 8.89
C ARG A 367 13.32 3.53 10.32
N PHE A 368 12.10 3.49 10.84
CA PHE A 368 11.76 3.95 12.19
C PHE A 368 11.05 2.83 12.94
N ASP A 369 11.49 2.57 14.16
CA ASP A 369 10.93 1.52 15.01
C ASP A 369 9.61 1.95 15.68
N ALA A 370 9.31 3.25 15.70
CA ALA A 370 8.10 3.78 16.30
C ALA A 370 7.48 4.93 15.48
N LEU A 371 6.18 5.12 15.66
CA LEU A 371 5.41 6.25 15.18
C LEU A 371 4.84 7.00 16.38
N HIS A 372 5.08 8.32 16.43
CA HIS A 372 4.45 9.18 17.42
C HIS A 372 3.11 9.69 16.86
N LEU A 373 2.02 9.32 17.52
CA LEU A 373 0.66 9.65 17.11
C LEU A 373 0.30 11.04 17.60
N ILE A 374 -0.05 11.93 16.67
CA ILE A 374 -0.38 13.33 16.94
C ILE A 374 -1.88 13.52 16.84
N ASP A 375 -2.46 14.14 17.87
CA ASP A 375 -3.81 14.71 17.83
C ASP A 375 -3.74 16.19 18.25
N GLY A 376 -4.27 17.07 17.41
CA GLY A 376 -4.11 18.52 17.56
C GLY A 376 -2.63 18.94 17.56
N ASP A 377 -2.17 19.44 18.70
CA ASP A 377 -0.83 19.98 18.97
C ASP A 377 -0.06 19.16 20.00
N ARG A 378 -0.42 17.88 20.20
CA ARG A 378 0.21 16.99 21.17
C ARG A 378 0.43 15.59 20.59
N THR A 379 1.53 14.97 20.98
CA THR A 379 1.67 13.51 20.88
C THR A 379 0.80 12.86 21.96
N ILE A 380 -0.11 11.97 21.55
CA ILE A 380 -0.99 11.25 22.47
C ILE A 380 -0.48 9.86 22.81
N GLU A 381 0.30 9.24 21.91
CA GLU A 381 0.81 7.89 22.06
C GLU A 381 2.05 7.69 21.17
N THR A 382 2.90 6.74 21.55
CA THR A 382 3.98 6.23 20.68
C THR A 382 3.77 4.74 20.51
N VAL A 383 3.61 4.30 19.26
CA VAL A 383 3.32 2.90 18.92
C VAL A 383 4.44 2.32 18.06
N PRO A 384 4.77 1.03 18.20
CA PRO A 384 5.80 0.42 17.38
C PRO A 384 5.33 0.26 15.93
N THR A 385 6.26 0.40 14.99
CA THR A 385 6.10 -0.14 13.63
C THR A 385 6.32 -1.65 13.66
N TYR A 386 6.06 -2.33 12.55
CA TYR A 386 6.44 -3.76 12.43
C TYR A 386 7.92 -3.97 12.78
N ARG A 387 8.80 -3.06 12.35
CA ARG A 387 10.22 -3.10 12.66
C ARG A 387 10.49 -2.96 14.16
N GLY A 388 9.81 -2.05 14.84
CA GLY A 388 9.90 -1.91 16.30
C GLY A 388 9.34 -3.09 17.08
N GLU A 389 8.42 -3.86 16.49
CA GLU A 389 7.98 -5.15 17.02
C GLU A 389 8.95 -6.30 16.67
N GLY A 390 10.10 -6.01 16.05
CA GLY A 390 11.12 -7.00 15.69
C GLY A 390 10.83 -7.75 14.39
N HIS A 391 9.92 -7.25 13.55
CA HIS A 391 9.52 -7.89 12.31
C HIS A 391 9.99 -7.16 11.06
N ALA A 392 10.64 -7.90 10.16
CA ALA A 392 10.93 -7.51 8.79
C ALA A 392 10.44 -8.63 7.86
N PHE A 393 9.31 -8.39 7.21
CA PHE A 393 8.64 -9.42 6.40
C PHE A 393 9.05 -9.40 4.91
N LEU A 394 10.05 -8.59 4.53
CA LEU A 394 10.63 -8.50 3.19
C LEU A 394 12.15 -8.37 3.24
#